data_AF-Q5K5M3-F1
#
_entry.id   AF-Q5K5M3-F1
#
_cell.length_a   1.000
_cell.length_b   1.000
_cell.length_c   1.000
_cell.angle_alpha   90.00
_cell.angle_beta   90.00
_cell.angle_gamma   90.00
#
_symmetry.space_group_name_H-M   'P 1'
#
loop_
_entity.id
_entity.type
_entity.pdbx_description
1 polymer ?
#
loop_
_entity_poly.entity_id
_entity_poly.type
_entity_poly.pdbx_seq_one_letter_code
_entity_poly.pdbx_strand_id
1 'polypeptide(L)'
;MCIYLNLMILIKIIRGFIRAKRLREQEIQSVIESIQKQITYYNITLQELGYTNVPDDGLARRNSSKGVYYRNEEGQTWSGVGRQPRWLKEALLNGMKKEDFLVKDTEDEIIPLKNI
;
A
#
# COMPACT_ATOMS: atom_id res chain seq x y z
N MET A 1 30.45 22.56 -37.16
CA MET A 1 30.53 21.07 -37.15
C MET A 1 30.61 20.46 -35.74
N CYS A 2 31.23 21.09 -34.74
CA CYS A 2 31.49 20.47 -33.42
C CYS A 2 30.25 20.24 -32.52
N ILE A 3 29.19 21.04 -32.64
CA ILE A 3 27.98 20.92 -31.79
C ILE A 3 27.18 19.64 -32.12
N TYR A 4 27.09 19.29 -33.40
CA TYR A 4 26.35 18.12 -33.87
C TYR A 4 27.00 16.81 -33.42
N LEU A 5 28.33 16.77 -33.39
CA LEU A 5 29.09 15.62 -32.91
C LEU A 5 28.84 15.36 -31.42
N ASN A 6 28.85 16.40 -30.58
CA ASN A 6 28.53 16.31 -29.16
C ASN A 6 27.10 15.80 -28.92
N LEU A 7 26.14 16.31 -29.69
CA LEU A 7 24.74 15.87 -29.61
C LEU A 7 24.59 14.39 -30.00
N MET A 8 25.25 13.95 -31.08
CA MET A 8 25.22 12.56 -31.53
C MET A 8 25.83 11.59 -30.50
N ILE A 9 26.94 11.98 -29.88
CA ILE A 9 27.59 11.20 -28.82
C ILE A 9 26.65 11.06 -27.62
N LEU A 10 26.04 12.16 -27.16
CA LEU A 10 25.10 12.14 -26.03
C LEU A 10 23.92 11.20 -26.29
N ILE A 11 23.32 11.27 -27.49
CA ILE A 11 22.21 10.41 -27.89
C ILE A 11 22.63 8.93 -27.90
N LYS A 12 23.84 8.60 -28.39
CA LYS A 12 24.36 7.21 -28.40
C LYS A 12 24.53 6.66 -26.98
N ILE A 13 25.05 7.47 -26.07
CA ILE A 13 25.24 7.09 -24.66
C ILE A 13 23.89 6.82 -23.99
N ILE A 14 22.94 7.76 -24.12
CA ILE A 14 21.60 7.62 -23.53
C ILE A 14 20.89 6.36 -24.06
N ARG A 15 20.93 6.13 -25.37
CA ARG A 15 20.36 4.93 -25.99
C ARG A 15 21.01 3.65 -25.48
N GLY A 16 22.34 3.64 -25.34
CA GLY A 16 23.08 2.50 -24.78
C GLY A 16 22.67 2.19 -23.34
N PHE A 17 22.58 3.24 -22.50
CA PHE A 17 22.14 3.11 -21.12
C PHE A 17 20.72 2.57 -20.99
N ILE A 18 19.78 3.08 -21.79
CA ILE A 18 18.39 2.59 -21.82
C ILE A 18 18.33 1.12 -22.24
N ARG A 19 19.09 0.73 -23.29
CA ARG A 19 19.14 -0.67 -23.75
C ARG A 19 19.69 -1.60 -22.67
N ALA A 20 20.79 -1.22 -22.02
CA ALA A 20 21.38 -2.01 -20.94
C ALA A 20 20.46 -2.14 -19.72
N LYS A 21 19.75 -1.07 -19.34
CA LYS A 21 18.73 -1.12 -18.28
C LYS A 21 17.61 -2.09 -18.62
N ARG A 22 17.03 -1.99 -19.81
CA ARG A 22 15.94 -2.87 -20.27
C ARG A 22 16.34 -4.34 -20.25
N LEU A 23 17.56 -4.66 -20.71
CA LEU A 23 18.04 -6.04 -20.72
C LEU A 23 18.16 -6.59 -19.30
N ARG A 24 18.73 -5.82 -18.38
CA ARG A 24 18.81 -6.21 -16.96
C ARG A 24 17.44 -6.39 -16.32
N GLU A 25 16.50 -5.49 -16.60
CA GLU A 25 15.13 -5.60 -16.12
C GLU A 25 14.44 -6.87 -16.64
N GLN A 26 14.64 -7.23 -17.91
CA GLN A 26 14.12 -8.48 -18.49
C GLN A 26 14.73 -9.73 -17.85
N GLU A 27 16.05 -9.74 -17.63
CA GLU A 27 16.74 -10.85 -16.96
C GLU A 27 16.24 -11.01 -15.51
N ILE A 28 16.16 -9.91 -14.77
CA ILE A 28 15.65 -9.91 -13.39
C ILE A 28 14.19 -10.36 -13.36
N GLN A 29 13.34 -9.87 -14.26
CA GLN A 29 11.94 -10.25 -14.33
C GLN A 29 11.78 -11.75 -14.58
N SER A 30 12.55 -12.31 -15.50
CA SER A 30 12.55 -13.76 -15.76
C SER A 30 12.98 -14.56 -14.53
N VAL A 31 13.99 -14.09 -13.78
CA VAL A 31 14.42 -14.71 -12.52
C VAL A 31 13.34 -14.62 -11.45
N ILE A 32 12.69 -13.46 -11.30
CA ILE A 32 11.59 -13.27 -10.34
C ILE A 32 10.45 -14.24 -10.64
N GLU A 33 10.05 -14.39 -11.90
CA GLU A 33 8.99 -15.34 -12.29
C GLU A 33 9.37 -16.80 -11.95
N SER A 34 10.62 -17.17 -12.16
CA SER A 34 11.13 -18.50 -11.78
C SER A 34 11.10 -18.70 -10.26
N ILE A 35 11.54 -17.71 -9.49
CA ILE A 35 11.53 -17.76 -8.02
C ILE A 35 10.09 -17.85 -7.51
N GLN A 36 9.16 -17.06 -8.06
CA GLN A 36 7.75 -17.11 -7.67
C GLN A 36 7.15 -18.50 -7.91
N LYS A 37 7.45 -19.13 -9.06
CA LYS A 37 7.02 -20.52 -9.33
C LYS A 37 7.61 -21.52 -8.34
N GLN A 38 8.85 -21.33 -7.92
CA GLN A 38 9.49 -22.20 -6.93
C GLN A 38 8.88 -22.00 -5.53
N ILE A 39 8.62 -20.75 -5.14
CA ILE A 39 7.94 -20.42 -3.89
C ILE A 39 6.55 -21.08 -3.83
N THR A 40 5.77 -21.02 -4.92
CA THR A 40 4.43 -21.64 -4.93
C THR A 40 4.48 -23.16 -4.95
N TYR A 41 5.41 -23.76 -5.70
CA TYR A 41 5.53 -25.22 -5.78
C TYR A 41 5.96 -25.84 -4.43
N TYR A 42 6.92 -25.21 -3.75
CA TYR A 42 7.47 -25.71 -2.49
C TYR A 42 6.85 -25.07 -1.24
N ASN A 43 5.95 -24.11 -1.38
CA ASN A 43 5.38 -23.32 -0.27
C ASN A 43 6.44 -22.69 0.65
N ILE A 44 7.53 -22.19 0.05
CA ILE A 44 8.66 -21.58 0.78
C ILE A 44 8.19 -20.27 1.41
N THR A 45 8.50 -20.08 2.69
CA THR A 45 8.15 -18.85 3.41
C THR A 45 9.30 -17.84 3.40
N LEU A 46 9.00 -16.55 3.53
CA LEU A 46 10.02 -15.48 3.65
C LEU A 46 11.00 -15.72 4.81
N GLN A 47 10.53 -16.36 5.88
CA GLN A 47 11.33 -16.74 7.05
C GLN A 47 12.39 -17.80 6.70
N GLU A 48 12.04 -18.79 5.86
CA GLU A 48 12.95 -19.85 5.42
C GLU A 48 14.01 -19.33 4.43
N LEU A 49 13.68 -18.28 3.68
CA LEU A 49 14.64 -17.53 2.86
C LEU A 49 15.55 -16.61 3.70
N GLY A 50 15.43 -16.61 5.03
CA GLY A 50 16.26 -15.82 5.95
C GLY A 50 15.90 -14.35 6.02
N TYR A 51 14.76 -13.92 5.46
CA TYR A 51 14.27 -12.54 5.57
C TYR A 51 13.54 -12.33 6.90
N THR A 52 14.28 -12.34 8.00
CA THR A 52 13.73 -12.22 9.37
C THR A 52 13.32 -10.79 9.77
N ASN A 53 13.65 -9.80 8.94
CA ASN A 53 13.32 -8.38 9.15
C ASN A 53 12.09 -7.93 8.36
N VAL A 54 11.38 -8.83 7.69
CA VAL A 54 10.08 -8.49 7.12
C VAL A 54 9.12 -8.38 8.30
N PRO A 55 8.52 -7.20 8.56
CA PRO A 55 7.48 -7.11 9.57
C PRO A 55 6.36 -8.04 9.12
N ASP A 56 6.19 -9.18 9.82
CA ASP A 56 5.20 -10.22 9.56
C ASP A 56 4.00 -9.69 8.78
N ASP A 57 3.97 -9.99 7.47
CA ASP A 57 2.94 -9.50 6.57
C ASP A 57 1.68 -10.31 6.81
N GLY A 58 0.97 -9.90 7.85
CA GLY A 58 -0.41 -9.48 7.60
C GLY A 58 -1.47 -10.56 7.63
N LEU A 59 -1.17 -11.85 7.74
CA LEU A 59 -2.22 -12.82 8.11
C LEU A 59 -2.63 -12.68 9.58
N ALA A 60 -1.75 -12.17 10.45
CA ALA A 60 -2.07 -11.85 11.85
C ALA A 60 -2.55 -10.40 12.08
N ARG A 61 -2.36 -9.48 11.11
CA ARG A 61 -2.77 -8.06 11.24
C ARG A 61 -4.05 -7.68 10.51
N ARG A 62 -4.65 -8.59 9.73
CA ARG A 62 -6.02 -8.40 9.20
C ARG A 62 -7.12 -8.35 10.27
N ASN A 63 -6.77 -8.56 11.54
CA ASN A 63 -7.69 -8.46 12.67
C ASN A 63 -7.27 -7.45 13.76
N SER A 64 -6.47 -6.42 13.43
CA SER A 64 -6.52 -5.21 14.27
C SER A 64 -7.76 -4.42 13.85
N SER A 65 -8.91 -4.92 14.29
CA SER A 65 -10.22 -4.26 14.35
C SER A 65 -10.25 -2.89 13.67
N LYS A 66 -10.89 -2.83 12.49
CA LYS A 66 -11.46 -1.62 11.88
C LYS A 66 -11.80 -0.65 13.02
N GLY A 67 -10.99 0.40 13.20
CA GLY A 67 -11.20 1.35 14.29
C GLY A 67 -12.63 1.84 14.16
N VAL A 68 -13.45 1.60 15.18
CA VAL A 68 -14.84 2.05 15.18
C VAL A 68 -14.77 3.57 15.31
N TYR A 69 -14.71 4.28 14.18
CA TYR A 69 -14.60 5.72 14.14
C TYR A 69 -15.99 6.33 14.29
N TYR A 70 -16.17 7.13 15.33
CA TYR A 70 -17.33 8.01 15.50
C TYR A 70 -17.00 9.38 14.94
N ARG A 71 -17.89 10.01 14.17
CA ARG A 71 -17.71 11.34 13.59
C ARG A 71 -18.95 12.20 13.78
N ASN A 72 -18.78 13.47 14.17
CA ASN A 72 -19.88 14.45 14.20
C ASN A 72 -19.96 15.29 12.92
N GLU A 73 -21.03 16.07 12.78
CA GLU A 73 -21.25 16.98 11.64
C GLU A 73 -20.16 18.06 11.51
N GLU A 74 -19.55 18.46 12.63
CA GLU A 74 -18.44 19.42 12.70
C GLU A 74 -17.07 18.82 12.29
N GLY A 75 -17.02 17.52 11.97
CA GLY A 75 -15.82 16.83 11.51
C GLY A 75 -14.87 16.34 12.61
N GLN A 76 -15.24 16.45 13.89
CA GLN A 76 -14.52 15.84 15.00
C GLN A 76 -14.71 14.32 14.98
N THR A 77 -13.63 13.58 15.22
CA THR A 77 -13.62 12.11 15.18
C THR A 77 -13.12 11.50 16.49
N TRP A 78 -13.59 10.30 16.81
CA TRP A 78 -13.16 9.52 17.97
C TRP A 78 -13.09 8.04 17.63
N SER A 79 -11.99 7.37 18.01
CA SER A 79 -11.71 5.97 17.65
C SER A 79 -12.46 4.93 18.51
N GLY A 80 -13.32 5.37 19.43
CA GLY A 80 -13.98 4.49 20.41
C GLY A 80 -13.07 4.02 21.56
N VAL A 81 -11.78 4.38 21.52
CA VAL A 81 -10.77 4.00 22.52
C VAL A 81 -10.36 5.23 23.35
N GLY A 82 -10.29 5.06 24.67
CA GLY A 82 -9.87 6.11 25.60
C GLY A 82 -11.00 7.00 26.10
N ARG A 83 -10.66 8.22 26.57
CA ARG A 83 -11.64 9.16 27.16
C ARG A 83 -12.58 9.70 26.09
N GLN A 84 -13.89 9.57 26.34
CA GLN A 84 -14.93 10.10 25.46
C GLN A 84 -14.82 11.63 25.33
N PRO A 85 -14.87 12.18 24.10
CA PRO A 85 -14.83 13.62 23.87
C PRO A 85 -16.13 14.33 24.29
N ARG A 86 -16.05 15.64 24.54
CA ARG A 86 -17.18 16.45 25.04
C ARG A 86 -18.39 16.42 24.11
N TRP A 87 -18.17 16.54 22.81
CA TRP A 87 -19.23 16.52 21.79
C TRP A 87 -20.05 15.22 21.82
N LEU A 88 -19.40 14.06 21.99
CA LEU A 88 -20.11 12.79 22.02
C LEU A 88 -20.90 12.66 23.33
N LYS A 89 -20.37 13.20 24.44
CA LYS A 89 -21.08 13.21 25.72
C LYS A 89 -22.33 14.11 25.65
N GLU A 90 -22.22 15.27 25.02
CA GLU A 90 -23.33 16.20 24.80
C GLU A 90 -24.40 15.60 23.86
N ALA A 91 -23.98 14.95 22.78
CA ALA A 91 -24.88 14.24 21.88
C ALA A 91 -25.68 13.13 22.58
N LEU A 92 -25.03 12.34 23.45
CA LEU A 92 -25.72 11.32 24.26
C LEU A 92 -26.71 11.95 25.27
N LEU A 93 -26.38 13.10 25.85
CA LEU A 93 -27.28 13.83 26.76
C LEU A 93 -28.49 14.42 26.02
N ASN A 94 -28.32 14.80 24.76
CA ASN A 94 -29.39 15.27 23.88
C ASN A 94 -30.28 14.14 23.33
N GLY A 95 -30.08 12.90 23.78
CA GLY A 95 -30.90 11.74 23.40
C GLY A 95 -30.50 11.06 22.09
N MET A 96 -29.39 11.48 21.46
CA MET A 96 -28.86 10.82 20.27
C MET A 96 -28.10 9.56 20.66
N LYS A 97 -28.08 8.57 19.76
CA LYS A 97 -27.43 7.29 20.03
C LYS A 97 -25.99 7.33 19.50
N LYS A 98 -25.08 6.60 20.17
CA LYS A 98 -23.68 6.50 19.73
C LYS A 98 -23.58 5.90 18.33
N GLU A 99 -24.49 5.00 17.98
CA GLU A 99 -24.54 4.29 16.70
C GLU A 99 -24.78 5.22 15.51
N ASP A 100 -25.42 6.38 15.72
CA ASP A 100 -25.71 7.35 14.67
C ASP A 100 -24.44 8.07 14.18
N PHE A 101 -23.43 8.16 15.04
CA PHE A 101 -22.14 8.78 14.72
C PHE A 101 -21.14 7.79 14.13
N LEU A 102 -21.50 6.50 14.00
CA LEU A 102 -20.59 5.47 13.52
C LEU A 102 -20.31 5.64 12.03
N VAL A 103 -19.04 5.83 11.68
CA VAL A 103 -18.56 5.83 10.30
C VAL A 103 -18.63 4.38 9.79
N LYS A 104 -19.61 4.11 8.92
CA LYS A 104 -19.68 2.88 8.16
C LYS A 104 -18.73 3.03 6.97
N ASP A 105 -17.57 2.39 7.05
CA ASP A 105 -16.72 2.16 5.89
C ASP A 105 -17.42 1.17 4.95
N THR A 106 -18.43 1.64 4.23
CA THR A 106 -19.11 0.88 3.19
C THR A 106 -18.14 0.71 2.03
N GLU A 107 -17.95 -0.54 1.63
CA GLU A 107 -16.90 -1.09 0.79
C GLU A 107 -17.11 -0.83 -0.73
N ASP A 108 -17.60 0.35 -1.12
CA ASP A 108 -18.09 0.60 -2.49
C ASP A 108 -17.14 1.36 -3.43
N GLU A 109 -15.89 1.63 -3.04
CA GLU A 109 -14.87 2.17 -3.98
C GLU A 109 -13.58 1.35 -3.96
N ILE A 110 -13.69 0.06 -4.29
CA ILE A 110 -12.56 -0.63 -4.94
C ILE A 110 -12.51 -0.10 -6.37
N ILE A 111 -11.82 1.03 -6.59
CA ILE A 111 -11.38 1.40 -7.93
C ILE A 111 -10.51 0.23 -8.42
N PRO A 112 -10.90 -0.49 -9.48
CA PRO A 112 -10.06 -1.55 -10.00
C PRO A 112 -8.76 -0.88 -10.47
N LEU A 113 -7.66 -1.17 -9.76
CA LEU A 113 -6.34 -0.72 -10.14
C LEU A 113 -6.07 -1.22 -11.55
N LYS A 114 -6.19 -0.28 -12.49
CA LYS A 114 -5.75 -0.40 -13.86
C LYS A 114 -4.25 -0.68 -13.80
N ASN A 115 -3.88 -1.93 -14.03
CA ASN A 115 -2.49 -2.33 -14.30
C ASN A 115 -1.91 -1.39 -15.36
N ILE A 116 -0.81 -0.73 -15.01
CA ILE A 116 0.16 -0.14 -15.93
C ILE A 116 1.40 -1.01 -15.86
#